data_AF-A0A963MKL5-F1
#
_entry.id   AF-A0A963MKL5-F1
#
_cell.length_a   1.000
_cell.length_b   1.000
_cell.length_c   1.000
_cell.angle_alpha   90.00
_cell.angle_beta   90.00
_cell.angle_gamma   90.00
#
_symmetry.space_group_name_H-M   'P 1'
#
loop_
_entity.id
_entity.type
_entity.pdbx_description
1 polymer ?
#
loop_
_entity_poly.entity_id
_entity_poly.type
_entity_poly.pdbx_seq_one_letter_code
_entity_poly.pdbx_strand_id
1 'polypeptide(L)'
;MSVRLLEQLDLIADAPNGIQKLRGLILELAVRGKLVPQDPNDEPASELLKRIAKERVRLEAEGLCKKSKPGLPVGEGERPFALPDRWRWVRFADVTSYIQRGKGPDYADQSNHVVVSQKCVRWSGLDLTPARCITPESFAKYDSVRLLRQGDILWNSTGTGTIGRAVVLPELTPRQTLVADSHVTVVRGMLIAPAYLWRWIQSPSVQGEIEGSASGSTNQIELATSTVISHLV
;
A
#
# COMPACT_ATOMS: atom_id res chain seq x y z
N MET A 1 -3.71 22.40 -19.52
CA MET A 1 -2.61 21.43 -19.59
C MET A 1 -2.85 20.30 -20.62
N SER A 2 -3.93 20.32 -21.42
CA SER A 2 -4.37 19.15 -22.21
C SER A 2 -3.88 19.08 -23.66
N VAL A 3 -3.73 20.20 -24.38
CA VAL A 3 -3.45 20.16 -25.84
C VAL A 3 -1.97 19.87 -26.13
N ARG A 4 -1.06 20.57 -25.43
CA ARG A 4 0.40 20.47 -25.66
C ARG A 4 1.01 19.10 -25.33
N LEU A 5 0.39 18.36 -24.39
CA LEU A 5 0.85 17.01 -24.02
C LEU A 5 0.51 15.99 -25.11
N LEU A 6 -0.69 16.10 -25.69
CA LEU A 6 -1.15 15.22 -26.77
C LEU A 6 -0.33 15.45 -28.05
N GLU A 7 0.01 16.71 -28.35
CA GLU A 7 0.88 17.07 -29.48
C GLU A 7 2.30 16.51 -29.38
N GLN A 8 2.76 16.16 -28.18
CA GLN A 8 4.10 15.60 -27.93
C GLN A 8 4.06 14.10 -27.60
N LEU A 9 2.92 13.44 -27.77
CA LEU A 9 2.74 12.05 -27.34
C LEU A 9 3.68 11.10 -28.07
N ASP A 10 3.84 11.25 -29.39
CA ASP A 10 4.72 10.39 -30.19
C ASP A 10 6.18 10.53 -29.74
N LEU A 11 6.65 11.77 -29.53
CA LEU A 11 7.99 12.04 -29.00
C LEU A 11 8.22 11.43 -27.61
N ILE A 12 7.19 11.46 -26.75
CA ILE A 12 7.25 10.84 -25.42
C ILE A 12 7.22 9.31 -25.53
N ALA A 13 6.46 8.75 -26.47
CA ALA A 13 6.36 7.31 -26.68
C ALA A 13 7.67 6.71 -27.18
N ASP A 14 8.36 7.41 -28.08
CA ASP A 14 9.63 6.99 -28.69
C ASP A 14 10.85 7.21 -27.80
N ALA A 15 10.75 8.11 -26.82
CA ALA A 15 11.84 8.36 -25.86
C ALA A 15 12.10 7.14 -24.96
N PRO A 16 13.36 6.81 -24.64
CA PRO A 16 13.68 5.74 -23.70
C PRO A 16 12.97 5.91 -22.35
N ASN A 17 12.16 4.92 -21.97
CA ASN A 17 11.31 4.93 -20.77
C ASN A 17 10.27 6.08 -20.72
N GLY A 18 9.96 6.73 -21.84
CA GLY A 18 9.09 7.90 -21.85
C GLY A 18 7.66 7.63 -21.41
N ILE A 19 7.07 6.50 -21.84
CA ILE A 19 5.75 6.05 -21.34
C ILE A 19 5.75 5.80 -19.83
N GLN A 20 6.83 5.20 -19.29
CA GLN A 20 6.94 4.95 -17.86
C GLN A 20 7.04 6.26 -17.08
N LYS A 21 7.86 7.21 -17.54
CA LYS A 21 7.97 8.56 -16.95
C LYS A 21 6.65 9.32 -17.00
N LEU A 22 5.92 9.24 -18.12
CA LEU A 22 4.61 9.86 -18.28
C LEU A 22 3.59 9.29 -17.29
N ARG A 23 3.52 7.96 -17.17
CA ARG A 23 2.64 7.29 -16.17
C ARG A 23 2.98 7.74 -14.75
N GLY A 24 4.27 7.81 -14.42
CA GLY A 24 4.74 8.31 -13.13
C GLY A 24 4.31 9.76 -12.89
N LEU A 25 4.48 10.65 -13.87
CA LEU A 25 4.07 12.04 -13.77
C LEU A 25 2.55 12.18 -13.58
N ILE A 26 1.75 11.45 -14.35
CA ILE A 26 0.28 11.47 -14.20
C ILE A 26 -0.11 11.01 -12.80
N LEU A 27 0.48 9.93 -12.31
CA LEU A 27 0.22 9.41 -10.97
C LEU A 27 0.62 10.43 -9.89
N GLU A 28 1.78 11.06 -10.03
CA GLU A 28 2.26 12.10 -9.12
C GLU A 28 1.31 13.32 -9.10
N LEU A 29 0.80 13.74 -10.25
CA LEU A 29 -0.20 14.80 -10.33
C LEU A 29 -1.55 14.37 -9.73
N ALA A 30 -1.95 13.11 -9.89
CA ALA A 30 -3.17 12.54 -9.32
C ALA A 30 -3.13 12.63 -7.79
N VAL A 31 -2.07 12.12 -7.18
CA VAL A 31 -1.94 12.08 -5.72
C VAL A 31 -1.73 13.47 -5.10
N ARG A 32 -1.34 14.46 -5.89
CA ARG A 32 -1.28 15.88 -5.49
C ARG A 32 -2.61 16.63 -5.63
N GLY A 33 -3.66 15.98 -6.15
CA GLY A 33 -4.94 16.63 -6.45
C GLY A 33 -4.87 17.63 -7.60
N LYS A 34 -3.95 17.46 -8.56
CA LYS A 34 -3.68 18.41 -9.66
C LYS A 34 -4.22 17.98 -11.02
N LEU A 35 -4.85 16.80 -11.12
CA LEU A 35 -5.40 16.31 -12.39
C LEU A 35 -6.77 16.91 -12.75
N VAL A 36 -7.53 17.37 -11.75
CA VAL A 36 -8.87 17.90 -11.94
C VAL A 36 -9.05 19.20 -11.14
N PRO A 37 -9.90 20.13 -11.61
CA PRO A 37 -10.32 21.28 -10.82
C PRO A 37 -10.90 20.82 -9.48
N GLN A 38 -10.61 21.55 -8.40
CA GLN A 38 -11.11 21.24 -7.06
C GLN A 38 -12.51 21.82 -6.89
N ASP A 39 -13.44 21.02 -6.36
CA ASP A 39 -14.79 21.50 -6.03
C ASP A 39 -14.80 22.07 -4.61
N PRO A 40 -15.15 23.36 -4.40
CA PRO A 40 -15.27 23.93 -3.07
C PRO A 40 -16.35 23.27 -2.20
N ASN A 41 -17.27 22.50 -2.80
CA ASN A 41 -18.31 21.75 -2.11
C ASN A 41 -17.90 20.33 -1.71
N ASP A 42 -16.73 19.85 -2.14
CA ASP A 42 -16.23 18.53 -1.75
C ASP A 42 -16.16 18.40 -0.21
N GLU A 43 -16.40 17.21 0.34
CA GLU A 43 -16.23 17.01 1.78
C GLU A 43 -14.77 17.26 2.18
N PRO A 44 -14.47 18.02 3.25
CA PRO A 44 -13.10 18.19 3.68
C PRO A 44 -12.60 16.89 4.32
N ALA A 45 -11.34 16.55 4.08
CA ALA A 45 -10.70 15.35 4.63
C ALA A 45 -10.83 15.26 6.16
N SER A 46 -10.97 16.38 6.87
CA SER A 46 -11.24 16.42 8.31
C SER A 46 -12.49 15.66 8.73
N GLU A 47 -13.56 15.65 7.94
CA GLU A 47 -14.78 14.89 8.27
C GLU A 47 -14.57 13.38 8.08
N LEU A 48 -13.90 12.98 7.00
CA LEU A 48 -13.48 11.59 6.81
C LEU A 48 -12.59 11.11 7.97
N LEU A 49 -11.63 11.94 8.41
CA LEU A 49 -10.72 11.59 9.50
C LEU A 49 -11.45 11.45 10.84
N LYS A 50 -12.48 12.25 11.13
CA LYS A 50 -13.36 12.03 12.30
C LYS A 50 -14.06 10.68 12.24
N ARG A 51 -14.55 10.27 11.07
CA ARG A 51 -15.19 8.96 10.86
C ARG A 51 -14.19 7.81 11.03
N ILE A 52 -12.97 7.97 10.50
CA ILE A 52 -11.88 7.00 10.67
C ILE A 52 -11.51 6.86 12.15
N ALA A 53 -11.40 7.97 12.90
CA ALA A 53 -11.12 7.93 14.33
C ALA A 53 -12.20 7.16 15.11
N LYS A 54 -13.49 7.39 14.78
CA LYS A 54 -14.60 6.65 15.37
C LYS A 54 -14.54 5.16 15.04
N GLU A 55 -14.29 4.81 13.78
CA GLU A 55 -14.19 3.41 13.35
C GLU A 55 -12.98 2.71 13.99
N ARG A 56 -11.87 3.42 14.21
CA ARG A 56 -10.71 2.88 14.93
C ARG A 56 -11.07 2.48 16.35
N VAL A 57 -11.73 3.36 17.09
CA VAL A 57 -12.17 3.07 18.48
C VAL A 57 -13.03 1.81 18.50
N ARG A 58 -13.95 1.66 17.52
CA ARG A 58 -14.77 0.45 17.38
C ARG A 58 -13.91 -0.79 17.13
N LEU A 59 -13.02 -0.77 16.14
CA LEU A 59 -12.18 -1.93 15.80
C LEU A 59 -11.20 -2.31 16.93
N GLU A 60 -10.72 -1.34 17.69
CA GLU A 60 -9.89 -1.57 18.87
C GLU A 60 -10.70 -2.24 20.00
N ALA A 61 -11.96 -1.84 20.20
CA ALA A 61 -12.85 -2.48 21.17
C ALA A 61 -13.20 -3.92 20.78
N GLU A 62 -13.34 -4.19 19.47
CA GLU A 62 -13.58 -5.53 18.91
C GLU A 62 -12.30 -6.40 18.82
N GLY A 63 -11.12 -5.85 19.15
CA GLY A 63 -9.84 -6.56 19.07
C GLY A 63 -9.35 -6.83 17.63
N LEU A 64 -9.96 -6.20 16.64
CA LEU A 64 -9.63 -6.35 15.21
C LEU A 64 -8.50 -5.41 14.74
N CYS A 65 -8.16 -4.41 15.56
CA CYS A 65 -7.09 -3.46 15.33
C CYS A 65 -6.17 -3.39 16.57
N LYS A 66 -4.85 -3.31 16.36
CA LYS A 66 -3.92 -3.04 17.46
C LYS A 66 -4.12 -1.60 17.92
N LYS A 67 -4.20 -1.40 19.24
CA LYS A 67 -4.15 -0.06 19.82
C LYS A 67 -2.90 0.65 19.36
N SER A 68 -3.08 1.77 18.68
CA SER A 68 -1.98 2.65 18.30
C SER A 68 -2.13 3.97 19.04
N LYS A 69 -1.00 4.56 19.43
CA LYS A 69 -1.02 5.97 19.83
C LYS A 69 -1.48 6.78 18.60
N PRO A 70 -2.29 7.84 18.80
CA PRO A 70 -2.55 8.80 17.73
C PRO A 70 -1.23 9.27 17.13
N GLY A 71 -1.13 9.32 15.80
CA GLY A 71 0.03 9.86 15.13
C GLY A 71 0.32 11.28 15.61
N LEU A 72 1.61 11.66 15.64
CA LEU A 72 1.96 13.06 15.85
C LEU A 72 1.34 13.89 14.72
N PRO A 73 0.76 15.07 15.02
CA PRO A 73 0.28 15.99 14.00
C PRO A 73 1.38 16.25 12.96
N VAL A 74 1.01 16.30 11.68
CA VAL A 74 1.96 16.57 10.60
C VAL A 74 2.39 18.02 10.66
N GLY A 75 3.65 18.27 11.02
CA GLY A 75 4.23 19.60 11.07
C GLY A 75 4.34 20.23 9.67
N GLU A 76 4.40 21.56 9.59
CA GLU A 76 4.47 22.26 8.30
C GLU A 76 5.73 21.91 7.50
N GLY A 77 6.88 21.78 8.18
CA GLY A 77 8.16 21.42 7.57
C GLY A 77 8.27 19.96 7.12
N GLU A 78 7.30 19.11 7.46
CA GLU A 78 7.27 17.71 7.02
C GLU A 78 6.49 17.51 5.73
N ARG A 79 5.70 18.51 5.31
CA ARG A 79 4.79 18.41 4.16
C ARG A 79 5.64 18.48 2.87
N PRO A 80 5.65 17.41 2.04
CA PRO A 80 6.48 17.40 0.82
C PRO A 80 6.05 18.45 -0.21
N PHE A 81 4.77 18.81 -0.21
CA PHE A 81 4.18 19.80 -1.10
C PHE A 81 2.88 20.38 -0.54
N ALA A 82 2.45 21.51 -1.13
CA ALA A 82 1.16 22.12 -0.87
C ALA A 82 0.01 21.27 -1.43
N LEU A 83 -1.03 21.08 -0.62
CA LEU A 83 -2.25 20.36 -0.95
C LEU A 83 -3.38 21.31 -1.31
N PRO A 84 -4.42 20.83 -2.01
CA PRO A 84 -5.70 21.53 -2.06
C PRO A 84 -6.29 21.81 -0.67
N ASP A 85 -7.08 22.88 -0.53
CA ASP A 85 -7.59 23.37 0.75
C ASP A 85 -8.38 22.33 1.57
N ARG A 86 -9.03 21.40 0.88
CA ARG A 86 -9.87 20.36 1.47
C ARG A 86 -9.12 19.07 1.79
N TRP A 87 -7.87 18.95 1.35
CA TRP A 87 -7.03 17.78 1.57
C TRP A 87 -6.18 17.98 2.82
N ARG A 88 -5.75 16.89 3.44
CA ARG A 88 -4.90 16.93 4.64
C ARG A 88 -3.88 15.82 4.55
N TRP A 89 -2.64 16.17 4.89
CA TRP A 89 -1.61 15.18 5.16
C TRP A 89 -1.93 14.47 6.46
N VAL A 90 -1.81 13.15 6.44
CA VAL A 90 -1.93 12.30 7.63
C VAL A 90 -0.84 11.24 7.62
N ARG A 91 -0.60 10.60 8.77
CA ARG A 91 0.26 9.43 8.79
C ARG A 91 -0.50 8.26 8.17
N PHE A 92 0.20 7.43 7.43
CA PHE A 92 -0.36 6.23 6.81
C PHE A 92 -1.00 5.31 7.86
N ALA A 93 -0.43 5.25 9.06
CA ALA A 93 -0.99 4.55 10.20
C ALA A 93 -2.36 5.07 10.65
N ASP A 94 -2.63 6.38 10.53
CA ASP A 94 -3.88 6.99 11.00
C ASP A 94 -5.09 6.54 10.17
N VAL A 95 -4.86 6.19 8.91
CA VAL A 95 -5.90 5.77 7.95
C VAL A 95 -5.98 4.28 7.68
N THR A 96 -5.21 3.48 8.43
CA THR A 96 -5.14 2.03 8.31
C THR A 96 -5.45 1.33 9.63
N SER A 97 -6.14 0.20 9.55
CA SER A 97 -6.47 -0.64 10.71
C SER A 97 -5.44 -1.75 10.95
N TYR A 98 -4.63 -2.06 9.95
CA TYR A 98 -3.64 -3.12 10.03
C TYR A 98 -2.44 -2.80 9.12
N ILE A 99 -1.24 -2.80 9.69
CA ILE A 99 0.03 -2.76 8.96
C ILE A 99 0.96 -3.76 9.65
N GLN A 100 1.15 -4.94 9.07
CA GLN A 100 2.10 -5.92 9.59
C GLN A 100 2.62 -6.82 8.47
N ARG A 101 3.84 -7.31 8.64
CA ARG A 101 4.35 -8.42 7.85
C ARG A 101 3.62 -9.71 8.16
N GLY A 102 3.57 -10.59 7.15
CA GLY A 102 3.19 -11.98 7.35
C GLY A 102 4.21 -12.74 8.19
N LYS A 103 4.09 -14.07 8.21
CA LYS A 103 5.00 -14.95 8.97
C LYS A 103 5.76 -15.88 8.04
N GLY A 104 6.90 -16.39 8.50
CA GLY A 104 7.62 -17.46 7.82
C GLY A 104 6.82 -18.76 7.89
N PRO A 105 6.33 -19.30 6.76
CA PRO A 105 5.48 -20.47 6.77
C PRO A 105 6.29 -21.76 6.59
N ASP A 106 5.81 -22.84 7.19
CA ASP A 106 6.21 -24.20 6.84
C ASP A 106 5.26 -24.71 5.73
N TYR A 107 5.83 -25.18 4.62
CA TYR A 107 5.05 -25.54 3.44
C TYR A 107 4.53 -26.97 3.50
N ALA A 108 3.33 -27.17 2.95
CA ALA A 108 2.71 -28.48 2.74
C ALA A 108 2.53 -28.75 1.25
N ASP A 109 2.34 -30.02 0.89
CA ASP A 109 1.98 -30.41 -0.48
C ASP A 109 0.50 -30.11 -0.78
N GLN A 110 -0.39 -30.28 0.22
CA GLN A 110 -1.82 -30.04 0.10
C GLN A 110 -2.40 -29.42 1.38
N SER A 111 -3.21 -28.36 1.22
CA SER A 111 -3.91 -27.67 2.31
C SER A 111 -5.04 -26.80 1.74
N ASN A 112 -6.04 -26.46 2.57
CA ASN A 112 -7.05 -25.44 2.25
C ASN A 112 -6.55 -24.00 2.49
N HIS A 113 -5.31 -23.87 2.97
CA HIS A 113 -4.67 -22.62 3.30
C HIS A 113 -3.46 -22.40 2.40
N VAL A 114 -3.34 -21.19 1.86
CA VAL A 114 -2.32 -20.85 0.86
C VAL A 114 -1.55 -19.62 1.29
N VAL A 115 -0.24 -19.64 1.10
CA VAL A 115 0.66 -18.53 1.38
C VAL A 115 0.87 -17.69 0.12
N VAL A 116 0.58 -16.41 0.23
CA VAL A 116 0.98 -15.39 -0.74
C VAL A 116 2.38 -14.91 -0.41
N SER A 117 3.34 -15.31 -1.23
CA SER A 117 4.74 -14.89 -1.11
C SER A 117 5.05 -13.66 -1.96
N GLN A 118 6.24 -13.06 -1.78
CA GLN A 118 6.67 -11.92 -2.60
C GLN A 118 6.67 -12.19 -4.12
N LYS A 119 6.77 -13.47 -4.54
CA LYS A 119 6.72 -13.88 -5.95
C LYS A 119 5.33 -13.70 -6.55
N CYS A 120 4.29 -13.74 -5.71
CA CYS A 120 2.91 -13.57 -6.13
C CYS A 120 2.56 -12.11 -6.41
N VAL A 121 3.28 -11.18 -5.77
CA VAL A 121 3.06 -9.74 -5.89
C VAL A 121 3.94 -9.19 -7.00
N ARG A 122 3.33 -8.89 -8.15
CA ARG A 122 4.02 -8.38 -9.35
C ARG A 122 3.53 -6.97 -9.70
N TRP A 123 4.33 -6.24 -10.48
CA TRP A 123 3.93 -4.94 -11.05
C TRP A 123 2.67 -5.04 -11.92
N SER A 124 2.48 -6.18 -12.59
CA SER A 124 1.32 -6.46 -13.43
C SER A 124 0.08 -6.91 -12.65
N GLY A 125 0.18 -7.09 -11.34
CA GLY A 125 -0.91 -7.59 -10.50
C GLY A 125 -0.55 -8.81 -9.67
N LEU A 126 -1.58 -9.43 -9.08
CA LEU A 126 -1.44 -10.63 -8.27
C LEU A 126 -1.39 -11.88 -9.18
N ASP A 127 -0.36 -12.69 -9.01
CA ASP A 127 -0.20 -14.00 -9.64
C ASP A 127 -0.09 -15.06 -8.54
N LEU A 128 -1.11 -15.91 -8.38
CA LEU A 128 -1.12 -16.95 -7.34
C LEU A 128 -0.49 -18.27 -7.82
N THR A 129 -0.01 -18.36 -9.06
CA THR A 129 0.66 -19.56 -9.58
C THR A 129 1.85 -20.03 -8.72
N PRO A 130 2.74 -19.14 -8.20
CA PRO A 130 3.84 -19.54 -7.32
C PRO A 130 3.44 -19.69 -5.85
N ALA A 131 2.16 -19.52 -5.50
CA ALA A 131 1.68 -19.68 -4.13
C ALA A 131 1.76 -21.15 -3.70
N ARG A 132 2.00 -21.39 -2.41
CA ARG A 132 2.17 -22.75 -1.85
C ARG A 132 1.24 -22.97 -0.68
N CYS A 133 0.85 -24.22 -0.48
CA CYS A 133 0.09 -24.64 0.69
C CYS A 133 0.93 -24.50 1.97
N ILE A 134 0.28 -24.19 3.08
CA ILE A 134 0.89 -24.11 4.42
C ILE A 134 0.44 -25.30 5.28
N THR A 135 1.34 -25.80 6.13
CA THR A 135 1.01 -26.87 7.09
C THR A 135 -0.01 -26.38 8.13
N PRO A 136 -0.85 -27.26 8.68
CA PRO A 136 -1.78 -26.90 9.75
C PRO A 136 -1.08 -26.28 10.98
N GLU A 137 0.08 -26.79 11.36
CA GLU A 137 0.86 -26.33 12.52
C GLU A 137 1.39 -24.92 12.30
N SER A 138 1.85 -24.62 11.07
CA SER A 138 2.31 -23.28 10.72
C SER A 138 1.13 -22.32 10.56
N PHE A 139 -0.01 -22.78 10.03
CA PHE A 139 -1.22 -21.98 9.90
C PHE A 139 -1.81 -21.60 11.27
N ALA A 140 -1.75 -22.49 12.26
CA ALA A 140 -2.21 -22.20 13.63
C ALA A 140 -1.49 -21.01 14.29
N LYS A 141 -0.32 -20.61 13.77
CA LYS A 141 0.39 -19.40 14.20
C LYS A 141 -0.33 -18.12 13.73
N TYR A 142 -1.25 -18.18 12.77
CA TYR A 142 -1.94 -17.01 12.21
C TYR A 142 -3.29 -16.81 12.91
N ASP A 143 -3.40 -15.73 13.69
CA ASP A 143 -4.66 -15.25 14.22
C ASP A 143 -5.61 -14.77 13.10
N SER A 144 -6.92 -14.71 13.39
CA SER A 144 -7.95 -14.38 12.40
C SER A 144 -7.75 -13.02 11.72
N VAL A 145 -7.11 -12.06 12.40
CA VAL A 145 -6.86 -10.71 11.85
C VAL A 145 -5.75 -10.70 10.79
N ARG A 146 -4.90 -11.75 10.76
CA ARG A 146 -3.85 -11.97 9.75
C ARG A 146 -4.33 -12.64 8.47
N LEU A 147 -5.55 -13.19 8.47
CA LEU A 147 -6.12 -13.76 7.26
C LEU A 147 -6.33 -12.62 6.26
N LEU A 148 -5.89 -12.85 5.03
CA LEU A 148 -6.05 -11.87 3.97
C LEU A 148 -7.52 -11.77 3.58
N ARG A 149 -7.95 -10.55 3.32
CA ARG A 149 -9.33 -10.25 2.88
C ARG A 149 -9.31 -9.30 1.69
N GLN A 150 -10.42 -9.27 0.96
CA GLN A 150 -10.62 -8.33 -0.15
C GLN A 150 -10.27 -6.90 0.28
N GLY A 151 -9.56 -6.18 -0.58
CA GLY A 151 -9.13 -4.81 -0.33
C GLY A 151 -7.87 -4.66 0.52
N ASP A 152 -7.31 -5.75 1.06
CA ASP A 152 -5.97 -5.71 1.63
C ASP A 152 -4.95 -5.36 0.55
N ILE A 153 -3.99 -4.50 0.87
CA ILE A 153 -2.87 -4.19 0.00
C ILE A 153 -1.70 -5.07 0.42
N LEU A 154 -1.18 -5.87 -0.50
CA LEU A 154 0.01 -6.69 -0.30
C LEU A 154 1.21 -5.95 -0.86
N TRP A 155 2.18 -5.63 0.00
CA TRP A 155 3.34 -4.81 -0.32
C TRP A 155 4.64 -5.56 -0.02
N ASN A 156 5.39 -5.88 -1.07
CA ASN A 156 6.71 -6.50 -0.94
C ASN A 156 7.67 -5.57 -0.20
N SER A 157 8.14 -6.05 0.95
CA SER A 157 8.97 -5.30 1.89
C SER A 157 10.45 -5.68 1.79
N THR A 158 10.80 -6.72 1.04
CA THR A 158 12.19 -7.16 0.89
C THR A 158 12.49 -7.60 -0.52
N GLY A 159 13.77 -7.71 -0.84
CA GLY A 159 14.29 -8.41 -2.01
C GLY A 159 14.66 -7.50 -3.17
N THR A 160 15.78 -7.82 -3.81
CA THR A 160 16.34 -7.07 -4.93
C THR A 160 15.41 -7.14 -6.13
N GLY A 161 14.92 -5.99 -6.58
CA GLY A 161 13.98 -5.86 -7.70
C GLY A 161 12.54 -6.27 -7.37
N THR A 162 12.25 -6.79 -6.17
CA THR A 162 10.90 -7.14 -5.70
C THR A 162 10.32 -6.16 -4.71
N ILE A 163 11.16 -5.45 -3.95
CA ILE A 163 10.76 -4.39 -3.04
C ILE A 163 9.93 -3.32 -3.75
N GLY A 164 8.95 -2.73 -3.06
CA GLY A 164 8.12 -1.65 -3.60
C GLY A 164 6.92 -2.13 -4.42
N ARG A 165 6.94 -3.38 -4.92
CA ARG A 165 5.78 -3.97 -5.60
C ARG A 165 4.61 -4.07 -4.62
N ALA A 166 3.46 -3.57 -5.05
CA ALA A 166 2.23 -3.64 -4.28
C ALA A 166 1.03 -3.96 -5.17
N VAL A 167 0.06 -4.69 -4.61
CA VAL A 167 -1.21 -5.04 -5.28
C VAL A 167 -2.37 -4.93 -4.29
N VAL A 168 -3.54 -4.53 -4.76
CA VAL A 168 -4.80 -4.65 -4.01
C VAL A 168 -5.32 -6.07 -4.19
N LEU A 169 -5.63 -6.74 -3.10
CA LEU A 169 -6.20 -8.07 -3.12
C LEU A 169 -7.63 -8.00 -3.68
N PRO A 170 -7.94 -8.73 -4.76
CA PRO A 170 -9.28 -8.77 -5.33
C PRO A 170 -10.23 -9.52 -4.39
N GLU A 171 -11.49 -9.61 -4.80
CA GLU A 171 -12.44 -10.49 -4.13
C GLU A 171 -11.90 -11.93 -4.13
N LEU A 172 -11.86 -12.53 -2.95
CA LEU A 172 -11.34 -13.87 -2.76
C LEU A 172 -12.42 -14.89 -3.08
N THR A 173 -12.04 -15.95 -3.78
CA THR A 173 -12.94 -17.10 -3.91
C THR A 173 -13.02 -17.84 -2.56
N PRO A 174 -14.21 -18.28 -2.09
CA PRO A 174 -14.36 -18.85 -0.75
C PRO A 174 -13.59 -20.15 -0.49
N ARG A 175 -12.99 -20.75 -1.53
CA ARG A 175 -12.39 -22.09 -1.46
C ARG A 175 -11.05 -22.13 -0.75
N GLN A 176 -10.36 -21.00 -0.57
CA GLN A 176 -9.02 -20.97 0.03
C GLN A 176 -8.87 -19.80 0.99
N THR A 177 -8.29 -20.07 2.16
CA THR A 177 -7.86 -19.00 3.07
C THR A 177 -6.45 -18.59 2.71
N LEU A 178 -6.23 -17.30 2.49
CA LEU A 178 -4.91 -16.78 2.15
C LEU A 178 -4.25 -16.14 3.39
N VAL A 179 -2.94 -16.35 3.51
CA VAL A 179 -2.06 -15.69 4.48
C VAL A 179 -0.83 -15.14 3.78
N ALA A 180 -0.20 -14.11 4.34
CA ALA A 180 1.03 -13.54 3.80
C ALA A 180 2.30 -14.21 4.37
N ASP A 181 3.36 -14.26 3.55
CA ASP A 181 4.72 -14.60 4.01
C ASP A 181 5.39 -13.42 4.76
N SER A 182 6.57 -13.67 5.35
CA SER A 182 7.35 -12.66 6.08
C SER A 182 7.94 -11.52 5.23
N HIS A 183 7.98 -11.65 3.93
CA HIS A 183 8.49 -10.68 2.95
C HIS A 183 7.39 -9.75 2.42
N VAL A 184 6.12 -10.05 2.70
CA VAL A 184 4.96 -9.25 2.31
C VAL A 184 4.39 -8.52 3.55
N THR A 185 4.38 -7.19 3.50
CA THR A 185 3.61 -6.36 4.43
C THR A 185 2.18 -6.27 3.93
N VAL A 186 1.23 -6.59 4.81
CA VAL A 186 -0.20 -6.42 4.55
C VAL A 186 -0.63 -5.09 5.14
N VAL A 187 -1.30 -4.27 4.33
CA VAL A 187 -1.89 -3.00 4.71
C VAL A 187 -3.40 -3.09 4.52
N ARG A 188 -4.16 -2.74 5.55
CA ARG A 188 -5.63 -2.67 5.51
C ARG A 188 -6.09 -1.25 5.75
N GLY A 189 -6.60 -0.62 4.69
CA GLY A 189 -7.25 0.68 4.79
C GLY A 189 -8.50 0.63 5.66
N MET A 190 -8.89 1.79 6.18
CA MET A 190 -10.19 1.96 6.85
C MET A 190 -11.18 2.50 5.82
N LEU A 191 -11.84 3.62 6.11
CA LEU A 191 -12.84 4.27 5.26
C LEU A 191 -12.23 4.94 4.01
N ILE A 192 -11.07 4.46 3.53
CA ILE A 192 -10.38 4.96 2.34
C ILE A 192 -10.37 3.85 1.30
N ALA A 193 -10.64 4.21 0.04
CA ALA A 193 -10.57 3.29 -1.08
C ALA A 193 -9.18 2.62 -1.16
N PRO A 194 -9.08 1.27 -1.14
CA PRO A 194 -7.80 0.58 -1.24
C PRO A 194 -7.00 0.96 -2.48
N ALA A 195 -7.69 1.22 -3.60
CA ALA A 195 -7.07 1.67 -4.84
C ALA A 195 -6.37 3.03 -4.72
N TYR A 196 -6.84 3.92 -3.85
CA TYR A 196 -6.17 5.20 -3.59
C TYR A 196 -4.85 4.98 -2.84
N LEU A 197 -4.88 4.24 -1.72
CA LEU A 197 -3.67 3.94 -0.94
C LEU A 197 -2.64 3.13 -1.76
N TRP A 198 -3.11 2.21 -2.59
CA TRP A 198 -2.25 1.47 -3.52
C TRP A 198 -1.59 2.38 -4.57
N ARG A 199 -2.35 3.31 -5.16
CA ARG A 199 -1.82 4.32 -6.09
C ARG A 199 -0.83 5.27 -5.41
N TRP A 200 -1.09 5.64 -4.16
CA TRP A 200 -0.14 6.39 -3.34
C TRP A 200 1.18 5.63 -3.18
N ILE A 201 1.13 4.36 -2.78
CA ILE A 201 2.31 3.50 -2.67
C ILE A 201 3.08 3.41 -3.99
N GLN A 202 2.40 3.37 -5.12
CA GLN A 202 3.02 3.31 -6.46
C GLN A 202 3.53 4.65 -6.98
N SER A 203 3.28 5.76 -6.27
CA SER A 203 3.69 7.08 -6.74
C SER A 203 5.21 7.20 -6.80
N PRO A 204 5.76 8.01 -7.74
CA PRO A 204 7.18 8.27 -7.81
C PRO A 204 7.79 8.77 -6.50
N SER A 205 7.05 9.58 -5.74
CA SER A 205 7.49 10.05 -4.41
C SER A 205 7.79 8.89 -3.47
N VAL A 206 6.85 7.94 -3.32
CA VAL A 206 7.02 6.78 -2.42
C VAL A 206 8.08 5.81 -2.96
N GLN A 207 8.04 5.51 -4.26
CA GLN A 207 8.99 4.55 -4.85
C GLN A 207 10.43 5.09 -4.83
N GLY A 208 10.62 6.40 -5.02
CA GLY A 208 11.93 7.05 -4.90
C GLY A 208 12.51 6.96 -3.49
N GLU A 209 11.68 7.07 -2.44
CA GLU A 209 12.13 6.87 -1.05
C GLU A 209 12.58 5.43 -0.77
N ILE A 210 11.87 4.45 -1.33
CA ILE A 210 12.22 3.03 -1.22
C ILE A 210 13.55 2.75 -1.92
N GLU A 211 13.72 3.25 -3.16
CA GLU A 211 14.95 3.10 -3.94
C GLU A 211 16.15 3.79 -3.26
N GLY A 212 15.95 4.99 -2.71
CA GLY A 212 16.99 5.71 -1.97
C GLY A 212 17.46 4.95 -0.72
N SER A 213 16.52 4.35 0.00
CA SER A 213 16.79 3.53 1.20
C SER A 213 17.51 2.21 0.90
N ALA A 214 17.42 1.72 -0.34
CA ALA A 214 18.00 0.45 -0.79
C ALA A 214 19.51 0.51 -1.13
N SER A 215 20.11 1.70 -1.16
CA SER A 215 21.46 1.92 -1.70
C SER A 215 22.63 1.77 -0.69
N GLY A 216 22.36 1.34 0.56
CA GLY A 216 23.33 1.20 1.65
C GLY A 216 23.98 -0.19 1.81
N SER A 217 25.10 -0.26 2.54
CA SER A 217 26.17 -1.28 2.60
C SER A 217 25.84 -2.74 3.01
N THR A 218 24.57 -3.13 3.09
CA THR A 218 24.16 -4.50 3.39
C THR A 218 23.32 -5.01 2.23
N ASN A 219 23.72 -6.14 1.61
CA ASN A 219 23.03 -6.81 0.49
C ASN A 219 21.56 -7.25 0.78
N GLN A 220 20.94 -6.75 1.85
CA GLN A 220 19.52 -6.90 2.15
C GLN A 220 18.82 -5.54 2.06
N ILE A 221 18.09 -5.36 0.96
CA ILE A 221 17.20 -4.23 0.75
C ILE A 221 15.87 -4.55 1.43
N GLU A 222 15.51 -3.76 2.44
CA GLU A 222 14.34 -3.98 3.29
C GLU A 222 13.59 -2.67 3.61
N LEU A 223 12.27 -2.66 3.40
CA LEU A 223 11.36 -1.61 3.81
C LEU A 223 10.89 -1.88 5.24
N ALA A 224 11.43 -1.15 6.21
CA ALA A 224 11.02 -1.27 7.59
C ALA A 224 9.53 -0.91 7.76
N THR A 225 8.80 -1.71 8.54
CA THR A 225 7.37 -1.44 8.80
C THR A 225 7.16 -0.10 9.51
N SER A 226 8.14 0.37 10.29
CA SER A 226 8.13 1.71 10.90
C SER A 226 8.06 2.82 9.86
N THR A 227 8.81 2.69 8.75
CA THR A 227 8.79 3.65 7.64
C THR A 227 7.41 3.70 6.99
N VAL A 228 6.79 2.53 6.76
CA VAL A 228 5.42 2.45 6.23
C VAL A 228 4.42 3.12 7.16
N ILE A 229 4.53 2.90 8.47
CA ILE A 229 3.64 3.48 9.49
C ILE A 229 3.76 5.02 9.53
N SER A 230 4.99 5.56 9.48
CA SER A 230 5.24 6.99 9.62
C SER A 230 5.11 7.79 8.33
N HIS A 231 5.02 7.12 7.18
CA HIS A 231 4.90 7.76 5.87
C HIS A 231 3.67 8.68 5.82
N LEU A 232 3.79 9.81 5.12
CA LEU A 232 2.68 10.73 4.91
C LEU A 232 1.83 10.31 3.71
N VAL A 233 0.51 10.47 3.79
CA VAL A 233 -0.46 10.22 2.72
C VAL A 233 -1.57 11.27 2.71
#